data_AF-D3D0N2-F1
#
_entry.id   AF-D3D0N2-F1
#
_cell.length_a   1.000
_cell.length_b   1.000
_cell.length_c   1.000
_cell.angle_alpha   90.00
_cell.angle_beta   90.00
_cell.angle_gamma   90.00
#
_symmetry.space_group_name_H-M   'P 1'
#
loop_
_entity.id
_entity.type
_entity.pdbx_description
1 polymer ?
#
loop_
_entity_poly.entity_id
_entity_poly.type
_entity_poly.pdbx_seq_one_letter_code
_entity_poly.pdbx_strand_id
1 'polypeptide(L)'
;MRLPEGRARRGAAIGAVLCVVLVGALVGARLAGVGTGDDSGEGASSRPQLVVGSTGAIDDALVADLYARELNDHGHNAVVRSFASRDQLMWALEQGTVDLAPTYLDELRDGLAEQAGSGVQATPALSSNVAEVTGLMQALTQRRLIAYPTAPGGRTPAFAVTAATAEQAHLSTLSDLAAPGVATGLTLGAPAACQTWAGCLPALRDSYGVGFGQAKELDDGGPGTIRALLDGTVQVALVYGSDPAVAANKLVLLQDDRHLLPANNLLPLVRMDVANLELQGLLYQVTQTITTANLLELQQQVSAAPDGRARAIESYLDKHVQTG
;
A
#
# COMPACT_ATOMS: atom_id res chain seq x y z
N MET A 1 -0.68 -24.17 -12.03
CA MET A 1 -1.51 -25.39 -12.18
C MET A 1 -2.63 -25.05 -13.16
N ARG A 2 -2.68 -25.72 -14.33
CA ARG A 2 -3.60 -25.40 -15.44
C ARG A 2 -5.06 -25.70 -15.03
N LEU A 3 -5.98 -24.78 -15.33
CA LEU A 3 -7.42 -25.03 -15.24
C LEU A 3 -7.86 -26.01 -16.35
N PRO A 4 -8.78 -26.95 -16.07
CA PRO A 4 -9.22 -27.92 -17.07
C PRO A 4 -10.30 -27.37 -18.01
N GLU A 5 -10.09 -27.60 -19.31
CA GLU A 5 -11.07 -27.38 -20.37
C GLU A 5 -12.23 -28.40 -20.26
N GLY A 6 -13.46 -27.88 -20.23
CA GLY A 6 -14.69 -28.67 -20.19
C GLY A 6 -14.92 -29.42 -21.50
N ARG A 7 -14.84 -30.75 -21.45
CA ARG A 7 -15.22 -31.64 -22.55
C ARG A 7 -16.74 -31.78 -22.64
N ALA A 8 -17.24 -31.51 -23.83
CA ALA A 8 -18.59 -31.81 -24.31
C ALA A 8 -18.98 -33.28 -24.08
N ARG A 9 -20.22 -33.50 -23.62
CA ARG A 9 -20.95 -34.75 -23.86
C ARG A 9 -22.34 -34.45 -24.39
N ARG A 10 -22.55 -34.91 -25.63
CA ARG A 10 -23.83 -35.08 -26.32
C ARG A 10 -24.59 -36.23 -25.67
N GLY A 11 -25.89 -36.06 -25.47
CA GLY A 11 -26.84 -37.12 -25.12
C GLY A 11 -28.26 -36.58 -25.21
N ALA A 12 -29.01 -37.04 -26.22
CA ALA A 12 -30.35 -36.58 -26.58
C ALA A 12 -31.46 -37.50 -26.02
N ALA A 13 -32.61 -36.91 -25.66
CA ALA A 13 -33.98 -37.46 -25.77
C ALA A 13 -34.96 -36.40 -25.23
N ILE A 14 -35.62 -35.62 -26.10
CA ILE A 14 -36.98 -35.79 -26.64
C ILE A 14 -38.08 -35.79 -25.55
N GLY A 15 -38.81 -34.68 -25.50
CA GLY A 15 -40.10 -34.51 -24.82
C GLY A 15 -40.69 -33.16 -25.22
N ALA A 16 -41.47 -33.13 -26.29
CA ALA A 16 -42.14 -31.94 -26.83
C ALA A 16 -43.35 -31.53 -25.98
N VAL A 17 -43.68 -30.22 -25.94
CA VAL A 17 -44.96 -29.65 -26.46
C VAL A 17 -45.23 -28.20 -25.96
N LEU A 18 -45.45 -27.32 -26.95
CA LEU A 18 -46.26 -26.09 -27.06
C LEU A 18 -45.88 -24.71 -26.44
N CYS A 19 -45.65 -23.75 -27.37
CA CYS A 19 -46.19 -22.36 -27.49
C CYS A 19 -45.93 -21.34 -26.34
N VAL A 20 -45.43 -20.12 -26.55
CA VAL A 20 -45.80 -19.05 -27.51
C VAL A 20 -44.62 -18.07 -27.67
N VAL A 21 -44.45 -17.56 -28.90
CA VAL A 21 -43.55 -16.48 -29.31
C VAL A 21 -44.09 -15.13 -28.85
N LEU A 22 -43.22 -14.23 -28.34
CA LEU A 22 -43.32 -12.79 -28.63
C LEU A 22 -41.94 -12.13 -28.53
N VAL A 23 -41.43 -11.76 -29.71
CA VAL A 23 -40.30 -10.88 -29.95
C VAL A 23 -40.72 -9.44 -29.67
N GLY A 24 -39.86 -8.66 -29.03
CA GLY A 24 -40.07 -7.22 -28.85
C GLY A 24 -38.76 -6.49 -28.55
N ALA A 25 -37.94 -6.28 -29.57
CA ALA A 25 -36.86 -5.31 -29.54
C ALA A 25 -37.44 -3.89 -29.59
N LEU A 26 -37.06 -3.03 -28.64
CA LEU A 26 -37.30 -1.58 -28.73
C LEU A 26 -35.95 -0.85 -28.65
N VAL A 27 -35.42 -0.55 -29.82
CA VAL A 27 -34.43 0.49 -30.06
C VAL A 27 -35.13 1.83 -29.85
N GLY A 28 -34.82 2.52 -28.76
CA GLY A 28 -35.29 3.87 -28.47
C GLY A 28 -34.29 4.91 -28.93
N ALA A 29 -34.41 5.38 -30.17
CA ALA A 29 -33.76 6.60 -30.64
C ALA A 29 -34.31 7.81 -29.87
N ARG A 30 -33.45 8.56 -29.18
CA ARG A 30 -33.82 9.85 -28.56
C ARG A 30 -33.76 10.94 -29.62
N LEU A 31 -34.95 11.42 -30.03
CA LEU A 31 -35.12 12.65 -30.78
C LEU A 31 -34.76 13.86 -29.92
N ALA A 32 -33.93 14.76 -30.47
CA ALA A 32 -33.67 16.08 -29.94
C ALA A 32 -34.93 16.94 -30.04
N GLY A 33 -35.46 17.37 -28.90
CA GLY A 33 -36.47 18.43 -28.80
C GLY A 33 -35.78 19.76 -28.55
N VAL A 34 -35.87 20.66 -29.52
CA VAL A 34 -35.62 22.10 -29.32
C VAL A 34 -36.71 22.65 -28.40
N GLY A 35 -36.30 23.14 -27.23
CA GLY A 35 -37.12 23.92 -26.32
C GLY A 35 -36.38 25.19 -25.97
N THR A 36 -36.87 26.32 -26.47
CA THR A 36 -36.46 27.66 -26.08
C THR A 36 -36.97 27.96 -24.67
N GLY A 37 -36.06 28.11 -23.71
CA GLY A 37 -36.33 28.61 -22.37
C GLY A 37 -35.03 29.16 -21.81
N ASP A 38 -34.94 30.48 -21.71
CA ASP A 38 -33.95 31.17 -20.91
C ASP A 38 -34.17 30.79 -19.45
N ASP A 39 -33.26 29.97 -18.92
CA ASP A 39 -33.07 29.81 -17.48
C ASP A 39 -31.55 29.86 -17.23
N SER A 40 -31.05 31.08 -17.11
CA SER A 40 -29.69 31.36 -16.64
C SER A 40 -29.62 31.09 -15.14
N GLY A 41 -29.72 29.82 -14.77
CA GLY A 41 -29.15 29.30 -13.54
C GLY A 41 -27.71 28.94 -13.82
N GLU A 42 -26.77 29.77 -13.36
CA GLU A 42 -25.37 29.34 -13.19
C GLU A 42 -25.37 28.18 -12.20
N GLY A 43 -25.55 26.96 -12.72
CA GLY A 43 -25.22 25.74 -12.01
C GLY A 43 -23.73 25.79 -11.78
N ALA A 44 -23.32 26.14 -10.56
CA ALA A 44 -21.96 25.95 -10.09
C ALA A 44 -21.54 24.55 -10.53
N SER A 45 -20.64 24.47 -11.50
CA SER A 45 -20.13 23.19 -12.00
C SER A 45 -19.35 22.59 -10.85
N SER A 46 -20.01 21.82 -9.99
CA SER A 46 -19.35 21.08 -8.92
C SER A 46 -18.29 20.24 -9.60
N ARG A 47 -17.01 20.49 -9.29
CA ARG A 47 -15.91 19.68 -9.81
C ARG A 47 -16.26 18.20 -9.64
N PRO A 48 -15.97 17.33 -10.62
CA PRO A 48 -16.18 15.90 -10.47
C PRO A 48 -15.57 15.40 -9.15
N GLN A 49 -16.28 14.53 -8.45
CA GLN A 49 -15.78 13.97 -7.20
C GLN A 49 -14.48 13.19 -7.45
N LEU A 50 -13.46 13.45 -6.65
CA LEU A 50 -12.23 12.68 -6.57
C LEU A 50 -12.38 11.61 -5.48
N VAL A 51 -12.05 10.38 -5.81
CA VAL A 51 -12.09 9.23 -4.92
C VAL A 51 -10.66 8.84 -4.56
N VAL A 52 -10.30 9.02 -3.29
CA VAL A 52 -9.02 8.59 -2.72
C VAL A 52 -9.19 7.20 -2.11
N GLY A 53 -8.45 6.21 -2.60
CA GLY A 53 -8.51 4.84 -2.12
C GLY A 53 -7.53 4.56 -0.97
N SER A 54 -7.84 3.58 -0.11
CA SER A 54 -6.94 3.01 0.90
C SER A 54 -7.19 1.51 1.09
N THR A 55 -6.25 0.76 1.67
CA THR A 55 -6.46 -0.67 2.02
C THR A 55 -7.02 -0.88 3.41
N GLY A 56 -7.22 0.20 4.17
CA GLY A 56 -7.75 0.15 5.54
C GLY A 56 -6.68 -0.15 6.59
N ALA A 57 -5.42 -0.36 6.16
CA ALA A 57 -4.27 -0.25 7.04
C ALA A 57 -4.23 1.18 7.60
N ILE A 58 -3.91 1.31 8.89
CA ILE A 58 -4.06 2.60 9.58
C ILE A 58 -3.19 3.69 8.94
N ASP A 59 -1.98 3.36 8.52
CA ASP A 59 -1.03 4.28 7.90
C ASP A 59 -1.49 4.76 6.52
N ASP A 60 -1.90 3.86 5.62
CA ASP A 60 -2.36 4.27 4.28
C ASP A 60 -3.70 5.01 4.31
N ALA A 61 -4.58 4.64 5.25
CA ALA A 61 -5.87 5.28 5.41
C ALA A 61 -5.72 6.69 5.98
N LEU A 62 -4.76 6.93 6.87
CA LEU A 62 -4.47 8.26 7.40
C LEU A 62 -3.86 9.16 6.32
N VAL A 63 -2.98 8.64 5.47
CA VAL A 63 -2.44 9.42 4.34
C VAL A 63 -3.52 9.71 3.29
N ALA A 64 -4.45 8.77 3.06
CA ALA A 64 -5.60 9.01 2.19
C ALA A 64 -6.49 10.14 2.72
N ASP A 65 -6.71 10.21 4.04
CA ASP A 65 -7.43 11.33 4.66
C ASP A 65 -6.68 12.65 4.52
N LEU A 66 -5.37 12.67 4.72
CA LEU A 66 -4.54 13.86 4.53
C LEU A 66 -4.67 14.39 3.08
N TYR A 67 -4.59 13.50 2.08
CA TYR A 67 -4.81 13.87 0.68
C TYR A 67 -6.23 14.40 0.44
N ALA A 68 -7.25 13.71 0.92
CA ALA A 68 -8.63 14.17 0.73
C ALA A 68 -8.87 15.54 1.38
N ARG A 69 -8.33 15.77 2.58
CA ARG A 69 -8.45 17.04 3.27
C ARG A 69 -7.73 18.17 2.53
N GLU A 70 -6.48 17.96 2.15
CA GLU A 70 -5.69 18.93 1.39
C GLU A 70 -6.37 19.34 0.07
N LEU A 71 -6.93 18.35 -0.65
CA LEU A 71 -7.70 18.59 -1.87
C LEU A 71 -8.97 19.40 -1.61
N ASN A 72 -9.70 19.09 -0.54
CA ASN A 72 -10.93 19.78 -0.16
C ASN A 72 -10.67 21.24 0.27
N ASP A 73 -9.56 21.49 0.99
CA ASP A 73 -9.14 22.84 1.38
C ASP A 73 -8.82 23.72 0.14
N HIS A 74 -8.49 23.08 -1.00
CA HIS A 74 -8.26 23.72 -2.30
C HIS A 74 -9.45 23.59 -3.28
N GLY A 75 -10.65 23.37 -2.75
CA GLY A 75 -11.90 23.45 -3.51
C GLY A 75 -12.21 22.25 -4.41
N HIS A 76 -11.50 21.13 -4.26
CA HIS A 76 -11.91 19.85 -4.84
C HIS A 76 -13.02 19.20 -4.00
N ASN A 77 -13.69 18.18 -4.57
CA ASN A 77 -14.65 17.34 -3.86
C ASN A 77 -14.04 15.95 -3.71
N ALA A 78 -13.18 15.75 -2.71
CA ALA A 78 -12.46 14.52 -2.45
C ALA A 78 -13.10 13.69 -1.33
N VAL A 79 -13.28 12.39 -1.57
CA VAL A 79 -13.79 11.41 -0.59
C VAL A 79 -12.87 10.21 -0.48
N VAL A 80 -12.73 9.66 0.73
CA VAL A 80 -11.95 8.45 0.97
C VAL A 80 -12.82 7.21 0.85
N ARG A 81 -12.31 6.15 0.20
CA ARG A 81 -12.94 4.82 0.15
C ARG A 81 -11.91 3.75 0.50
N SER A 82 -12.26 2.89 1.46
CA SER A 82 -11.43 1.76 1.87
C SER A 82 -11.79 0.51 1.08
N PHE A 83 -10.76 -0.28 0.75
CA PHE A 83 -10.85 -1.57 0.06
C PHE A 83 -10.29 -2.67 0.96
N ALA A 84 -10.75 -3.91 0.78
CA ALA A 84 -10.32 -5.00 1.66
C ALA A 84 -8.92 -5.55 1.31
N SER A 85 -8.41 -5.25 0.11
CA SER A 85 -7.08 -5.67 -0.31
C SER A 85 -6.47 -4.71 -1.33
N ARG A 86 -5.14 -4.79 -1.48
CA ARG A 86 -4.39 -4.08 -2.53
C ARG A 86 -4.89 -4.43 -3.92
N ASP A 87 -5.19 -5.70 -4.19
CA ASP A 87 -5.70 -6.14 -5.50
C ASP A 87 -7.04 -5.49 -5.83
N GLN A 88 -7.93 -5.38 -4.84
CA GLN A 88 -9.22 -4.70 -5.03
C GLN A 88 -9.02 -3.20 -5.28
N LEU A 89 -8.11 -2.55 -4.55
CA LEU A 89 -7.77 -1.15 -4.74
C LEU A 89 -7.16 -0.90 -6.14
N MET A 90 -6.19 -1.72 -6.54
CA MET A 90 -5.56 -1.66 -7.88
C MET A 90 -6.61 -1.85 -8.98
N TRP A 91 -7.47 -2.85 -8.84
CA TRP A 91 -8.57 -3.06 -9.79
C TRP A 91 -9.51 -1.84 -9.85
N ALA A 92 -9.85 -1.25 -8.70
CA ALA A 92 -10.72 -0.08 -8.64
C ALA A 92 -10.11 1.17 -9.31
N LEU A 93 -8.78 1.35 -9.18
CA LEU A 93 -8.00 2.38 -9.88
C LEU A 93 -8.05 2.17 -11.41
N GLU A 94 -7.83 0.94 -11.87
CA GLU A 94 -7.86 0.57 -13.29
C GLU A 94 -9.25 0.71 -13.92
N GLN A 95 -10.30 0.39 -13.17
CA GLN A 95 -11.69 0.57 -13.60
C GLN A 95 -12.16 2.04 -13.53
N GLY A 96 -11.36 2.93 -12.94
CA GLY A 96 -11.70 4.34 -12.80
C GLY A 96 -12.76 4.64 -11.74
N THR A 97 -12.98 3.72 -10.80
CA THR A 97 -13.86 3.94 -9.64
C THR A 97 -13.13 4.53 -8.43
N VAL A 98 -11.79 4.52 -8.48
CA VAL A 98 -10.85 5.26 -7.62
C VAL A 98 -9.96 6.12 -8.52
N ASP A 99 -9.69 7.33 -8.07
CA ASP A 99 -8.92 8.33 -8.83
C ASP A 99 -7.45 8.35 -8.42
N LEU A 100 -7.18 8.18 -7.12
CA LEU A 100 -5.83 8.12 -6.57
C LEU A 100 -5.77 7.29 -5.29
N ALA A 101 -4.58 6.86 -4.89
CA ALA A 101 -4.33 6.25 -3.58
C ALA A 101 -2.87 6.46 -3.14
N PRO A 102 -2.60 6.63 -1.83
CA PRO A 102 -1.27 6.38 -1.31
C PRO A 102 -0.92 4.90 -1.48
N THR A 103 0.32 4.62 -1.88
CA THR A 103 0.91 3.28 -1.91
C THR A 103 2.38 3.37 -1.53
N TYR A 104 3.05 2.22 -1.43
CA TYR A 104 4.48 2.14 -1.13
C TYR A 104 5.25 1.58 -2.32
N LEU A 105 6.45 2.09 -2.55
CA LEU A 105 7.24 1.83 -3.76
C LEU A 105 7.44 0.33 -4.03
N ASP A 106 7.89 -0.41 -3.02
CA ASP A 106 8.21 -1.83 -3.17
C ASP A 106 6.95 -2.69 -3.20
N GLU A 107 5.90 -2.32 -2.44
CA GLU A 107 4.59 -2.98 -2.54
C GLU A 107 3.98 -2.82 -3.94
N LEU A 108 4.07 -1.62 -4.51
CA LEU A 108 3.62 -1.37 -5.88
C LEU A 108 4.45 -2.15 -6.89
N ARG A 109 5.79 -2.15 -6.76
CA ARG A 109 6.66 -2.89 -7.68
C ARG A 109 6.38 -4.38 -7.62
N ASP A 110 6.29 -4.95 -6.43
CA ASP A 110 6.07 -6.38 -6.25
C ASP A 110 4.72 -6.79 -6.86
N GLY A 111 3.66 -6.01 -6.60
CA GLY A 111 2.34 -6.23 -7.23
C GLY A 111 2.35 -6.10 -8.75
N LEU A 112 3.18 -5.22 -9.33
CA LEU A 112 3.38 -5.13 -10.78
C LEU A 112 4.21 -6.29 -11.34
N ALA A 113 5.21 -6.77 -10.60
CA ALA A 113 6.10 -7.85 -11.02
C ALA A 113 5.38 -9.20 -11.13
N GLU A 114 4.34 -9.43 -10.32
CA GLU A 114 3.49 -10.63 -10.40
C GLU A 114 2.67 -10.71 -11.70
N GLN A 115 2.56 -9.59 -12.42
CA GLN A 115 1.69 -9.47 -13.58
C GLN A 115 2.43 -9.91 -14.85
N ALA A 116 1.83 -10.84 -15.58
CA ALA A 116 2.39 -11.35 -16.83
C ALA A 116 2.63 -10.20 -17.83
N GLY A 117 3.88 -10.08 -18.30
CA GLY A 117 4.26 -9.07 -19.30
C GLY A 117 4.49 -7.66 -18.77
N SER A 118 4.51 -7.45 -17.45
CA SER A 118 4.82 -6.14 -16.86
C SER A 118 6.24 -5.65 -17.14
N GLY A 119 7.19 -6.58 -17.31
CA GLY A 119 8.61 -6.27 -17.44
C GLY A 119 9.26 -5.76 -16.15
N VAL A 120 8.50 -5.72 -15.04
CA VAL A 120 8.96 -5.27 -13.73
C VAL A 120 9.63 -6.44 -13.00
N GLN A 121 10.81 -6.19 -12.43
CA GLN A 121 11.49 -7.14 -11.57
C GLN A 121 11.02 -6.97 -10.13
N ALA A 122 10.86 -8.06 -9.37
CA ALA A 122 10.51 -8.02 -7.95
C ALA A 122 11.71 -7.70 -7.02
N THR A 123 12.80 -7.15 -7.57
CA THR A 123 14.02 -6.84 -6.82
C THR A 123 13.81 -5.58 -5.99
N PRO A 124 13.96 -5.61 -4.65
CA PRO A 124 13.82 -4.47 -3.74
C PRO A 124 14.56 -3.20 -4.17
N ALA A 125 13.93 -2.05 -3.93
CA ALA A 125 14.38 -0.73 -4.30
C ALA A 125 15.03 -0.17 -3.05
N LEU A 126 16.35 -0.18 -3.04
CA LEU A 126 17.15 0.23 -1.88
C LEU A 126 17.15 1.75 -1.70
N SER A 127 16.53 2.47 -2.65
CA SER A 127 16.29 3.90 -2.60
C SER A 127 14.91 4.23 -3.14
N SER A 128 14.45 5.47 -2.96
CA SER A 128 13.18 5.97 -3.47
C SER A 128 13.35 7.07 -4.52
N ASN A 129 14.49 7.02 -5.24
CA ASN A 129 14.85 8.04 -6.20
C ASN A 129 13.99 7.99 -7.48
N VAL A 130 14.13 9.00 -8.33
CA VAL A 130 13.36 9.13 -9.58
C VAL A 130 13.56 7.94 -10.52
N ALA A 131 14.73 7.31 -10.55
CA ALA A 131 15.00 6.17 -11.42
C ALA A 131 14.17 4.95 -11.02
N GLU A 132 14.00 4.70 -9.71
CA GLU A 132 13.17 3.60 -9.21
C GLU A 132 11.70 3.77 -9.62
N VAL A 133 11.15 4.98 -9.47
CA VAL A 133 9.78 5.29 -9.91
C VAL A 133 9.66 5.22 -11.44
N THR A 134 10.67 5.71 -12.17
CA THR A 134 10.70 5.69 -13.64
C THR A 134 10.71 4.25 -14.18
N GLY A 135 11.37 3.33 -13.47
CA GLY A 135 11.39 1.90 -13.80
C GLY A 135 10.01 1.25 -13.82
N LEU A 136 9.03 1.81 -13.09
CA LEU A 136 7.65 1.31 -13.05
C LEU A 136 6.76 1.91 -14.15
N MET A 137 7.17 3.01 -14.79
CA MET A 137 6.31 3.80 -15.67
C MET A 137 5.71 2.99 -16.81
N GLN A 138 6.47 2.08 -17.43
CA GLN A 138 5.93 1.28 -18.53
C GLN A 138 4.75 0.42 -18.08
N ALA A 139 4.88 -0.30 -16.96
CA ALA A 139 3.81 -1.13 -16.42
C ALA A 139 2.62 -0.29 -15.93
N LEU A 140 2.87 0.86 -15.32
CA LEU A 140 1.84 1.80 -14.87
C LEU A 140 1.05 2.41 -16.05
N THR A 141 1.74 2.87 -17.09
CA THR A 141 1.11 3.51 -18.26
C THR A 141 0.22 2.54 -19.04
N GLN A 142 0.61 1.27 -19.16
CA GLN A 142 -0.24 0.21 -19.73
C GLN A 142 -1.56 0.03 -18.96
N ARG A 143 -1.58 0.39 -17.68
CA ARG A 143 -2.74 0.35 -16.78
C ARG A 143 -3.44 1.71 -16.65
N ARG A 144 -3.02 2.73 -17.40
CA ARG A 144 -3.51 4.12 -17.31
C ARG A 144 -3.28 4.75 -15.94
N LEU A 145 -2.17 4.40 -15.30
CA LEU A 145 -1.75 4.93 -14.00
C LEU A 145 -0.44 5.70 -14.14
N ILE A 146 -0.23 6.65 -13.24
CA ILE A 146 1.03 7.36 -13.05
C ILE A 146 1.37 7.42 -11.56
N ALA A 147 2.65 7.25 -11.24
CA ALA A 147 3.18 7.48 -9.91
C ALA A 147 3.68 8.93 -9.81
N TYR A 148 3.25 9.64 -8.77
CA TYR A 148 3.81 10.93 -8.39
C TYR A 148 5.06 10.75 -7.51
N PRO A 149 5.84 11.83 -7.28
CA PRO A 149 7.06 11.75 -6.48
C PRO A 149 6.86 11.10 -5.11
N THR A 150 7.90 10.41 -4.65
CA THR A 150 7.93 9.73 -3.36
C THR A 150 8.02 10.72 -2.19
N ALA A 151 7.50 10.28 -1.06
CA ALA A 151 7.70 10.89 0.24
C ALA A 151 9.13 10.62 0.77
N PRO A 152 9.63 11.43 1.73
CA PRO A 152 10.90 11.15 2.42
C PRO A 152 10.92 9.84 3.22
N GLY A 153 9.76 9.35 3.68
CA GLY A 153 9.62 8.10 4.41
C GLY A 153 8.44 7.25 3.95
N GLY A 154 8.18 6.18 4.68
CA GLY A 154 7.12 5.23 4.36
C GLY A 154 7.13 4.03 5.28
N ARG A 155 6.74 2.89 4.74
CA ARG A 155 6.63 1.62 5.47
C ARG A 155 7.90 0.80 5.28
N THR A 156 9.01 1.31 5.81
CA THR A 156 10.32 0.65 5.72
C THR A 156 10.34 -0.59 6.62
N PRO A 157 10.57 -1.80 6.09
CA PRO A 157 10.74 -3.00 6.90
C PRO A 157 12.01 -2.89 7.75
N ALA A 158 12.00 -3.56 8.90
CA ALA A 158 13.13 -3.67 9.80
C ALA A 158 13.11 -5.03 10.50
N PHE A 159 14.26 -5.51 10.94
CA PHE A 159 14.31 -6.62 11.89
C PHE A 159 14.41 -6.07 13.30
N ALA A 160 13.51 -6.50 14.17
CA ALA A 160 13.43 -6.08 15.55
C ALA A 160 13.71 -7.22 16.51
N VAL A 161 14.26 -6.85 17.66
CA VAL A 161 14.46 -7.72 18.82
C VAL A 161 13.96 -7.01 20.08
N THR A 162 13.78 -7.75 21.18
CA THR A 162 13.58 -7.11 22.49
C THR A 162 14.89 -6.52 23.00
N ALA A 163 14.83 -5.52 23.90
CA ALA A 163 16.03 -4.98 24.53
C ALA A 163 16.86 -6.07 25.25
N ALA A 164 16.18 -7.01 25.92
CA ALA A 164 16.85 -8.14 26.58
C ALA A 164 17.59 -9.04 25.58
N THR A 165 16.97 -9.35 24.43
CA THR A 165 17.62 -10.12 23.36
C THR A 165 18.80 -9.36 22.77
N ALA A 166 18.65 -8.06 22.52
CA ALA A 166 19.74 -7.22 22.01
C ALA A 166 20.94 -7.22 22.95
N GLU A 167 20.72 -7.06 24.25
CA GLU A 167 21.78 -7.08 25.26
C GLU A 167 22.45 -8.45 25.38
N GLN A 168 21.66 -9.53 25.46
CA GLN A 168 22.16 -10.89 25.64
C GLN A 168 22.98 -11.38 24.44
N ALA A 169 22.57 -11.04 23.23
CA ALA A 169 23.23 -11.46 21.99
C ALA A 169 24.12 -10.37 21.37
N HIS A 170 24.30 -9.23 22.06
CA HIS A 170 25.07 -8.08 21.59
C HIS A 170 24.67 -7.57 20.20
N LEU A 171 23.36 -7.42 19.97
CA LEU A 171 22.79 -7.05 18.68
C LEU A 171 22.51 -5.54 18.60
N SER A 172 23.08 -4.91 17.57
CA SER A 172 22.81 -3.52 17.18
C SER A 172 22.59 -3.37 15.68
N THR A 173 23.17 -4.27 14.88
CA THR A 173 23.12 -4.30 13.42
C THR A 173 22.63 -5.66 12.91
N LEU A 174 22.27 -5.75 11.63
CA LEU A 174 21.99 -7.03 10.98
C LEU A 174 23.25 -7.89 10.86
N SER A 175 24.42 -7.28 10.65
CA SER A 175 25.69 -8.02 10.65
C SER A 175 26.00 -8.72 11.98
N ASP A 176 25.54 -8.20 13.12
CA ASP A 176 25.77 -8.84 14.42
C ASP A 176 25.11 -10.23 14.52
N LEU A 177 24.01 -10.46 13.79
CA LEU A 177 23.35 -11.77 13.74
C LEU A 177 24.22 -12.87 13.13
N ALA A 178 25.21 -12.49 12.30
CA ALA A 178 26.11 -13.43 11.64
C ALA A 178 27.22 -13.95 12.57
N ALA A 179 27.33 -13.43 13.79
CA ALA A 179 28.30 -13.91 14.76
C ALA A 179 28.09 -15.41 15.07
N PRO A 180 29.17 -16.19 15.25
CA PRO A 180 29.07 -17.63 15.44
C PRO A 180 28.13 -18.01 16.59
N GLY A 181 27.14 -18.87 16.30
CA GLY A 181 26.20 -19.37 17.29
C GLY A 181 25.03 -18.44 17.60
N VAL A 182 25.02 -17.20 17.11
CA VAL A 182 23.96 -16.22 17.39
C VAL A 182 22.68 -16.60 16.63
N ALA A 183 22.58 -16.35 15.32
CA ALA A 183 21.34 -16.61 14.57
C ALA A 183 20.86 -18.07 14.65
N THR A 184 21.77 -19.04 14.74
CA THR A 184 21.42 -20.47 14.87
C THR A 184 20.71 -20.80 16.19
N GLY A 185 20.88 -19.99 17.23
CA GLY A 185 20.19 -20.11 18.51
C GLY A 185 18.90 -19.28 18.61
N LEU A 186 18.56 -18.51 17.58
CA LEU A 186 17.40 -17.61 17.56
C LEU A 186 16.33 -18.12 16.60
N THR A 187 15.07 -17.83 16.94
CA THR A 187 13.92 -18.03 16.03
C THR A 187 13.54 -16.70 15.37
N LEU A 188 13.44 -16.70 14.04
CA LEU A 188 12.89 -15.57 13.27
C LEU A 188 11.36 -15.68 13.18
N GLY A 189 10.64 -14.62 13.51
CA GLY A 189 9.22 -14.44 13.20
C GLY A 189 9.02 -13.57 11.96
N ALA A 190 8.33 -14.07 10.94
CA ALA A 190 8.09 -13.33 9.70
C ALA A 190 6.87 -13.88 8.95
N PRO A 191 6.26 -13.13 8.03
CA PRO A 191 5.23 -13.66 7.13
C PRO A 191 5.77 -14.79 6.24
N ALA A 192 4.89 -15.67 5.76
CA ALA A 192 5.24 -16.79 4.89
C ALA A 192 6.09 -16.35 3.68
N ALA A 193 5.74 -15.20 3.10
CA ALA A 193 6.42 -14.60 1.96
C ALA A 193 7.92 -14.35 2.22
N CYS A 194 8.36 -14.19 3.47
CA CYS A 194 9.76 -13.97 3.82
C CYS A 194 10.69 -15.11 3.35
N GLN A 195 10.17 -16.33 3.18
CA GLN A 195 10.96 -17.47 2.65
C GLN A 195 11.46 -17.22 1.22
N THR A 196 10.69 -16.48 0.42
CA THR A 196 10.96 -16.25 -1.00
C THR A 196 11.20 -14.79 -1.34
N TRP A 197 10.74 -13.86 -0.51
CA TRP A 197 10.88 -12.43 -0.74
C TRP A 197 12.35 -12.03 -0.71
N ALA A 198 12.82 -11.42 -1.79
CA ALA A 198 14.21 -11.07 -2.00
C ALA A 198 14.77 -10.10 -0.95
N GLY A 199 13.90 -9.40 -0.19
CA GLY A 199 14.31 -8.50 0.91
C GLY A 199 14.36 -9.15 2.30
N CYS A 200 14.15 -10.47 2.43
CA CYS A 200 14.05 -11.15 3.73
C CYS A 200 15.10 -12.27 3.90
N LEU A 201 14.68 -13.54 4.11
CA LEU A 201 15.62 -14.65 4.38
C LEU A 201 16.68 -14.88 3.28
N PRO A 202 16.35 -14.85 1.97
CA PRO A 202 17.36 -14.97 0.92
C PRO A 202 18.45 -13.90 1.05
N ALA A 203 18.03 -12.67 1.30
CA ALA A 203 18.91 -11.52 1.39
C ALA A 203 19.76 -11.51 2.68
N LEU A 204 19.19 -11.90 3.82
CA LEU A 204 19.94 -12.11 5.06
C LEU A 204 21.03 -13.18 4.90
N ARG A 205 20.73 -14.27 4.20
CA ARG A 205 21.71 -15.31 3.89
C ARG A 205 22.80 -14.78 2.96
N ASP A 206 22.42 -14.17 1.85
CA ASP A 206 23.34 -13.85 0.76
C ASP A 206 24.19 -12.60 1.05
N SER A 207 23.60 -11.58 1.68
CA SER A 207 24.28 -10.32 1.98
C SER A 207 24.92 -10.27 3.36
N TYR A 208 24.37 -11.00 4.35
CA TYR A 208 24.88 -10.97 5.73
C TYR A 208 25.49 -12.28 6.21
N GLY A 209 25.25 -13.41 5.52
CA GLY A 209 25.67 -14.72 6.01
C GLY A 209 24.85 -15.21 7.21
N VAL A 210 23.65 -14.64 7.42
CA VAL A 210 22.77 -14.95 8.55
C VAL A 210 21.91 -16.17 8.21
N GLY A 211 21.98 -17.19 9.06
CA GLY A 211 21.14 -18.38 8.99
C GLY A 211 20.49 -18.66 10.33
N PHE A 212 19.17 -18.46 10.41
CA PHE A 212 18.40 -18.77 11.62
C PHE A 212 18.25 -20.27 11.83
N GLY A 213 18.28 -20.70 13.09
CA GLY A 213 18.03 -22.11 13.44
C GLY A 213 16.57 -22.51 13.19
N GLN A 214 15.65 -21.57 13.42
CA GLN A 214 14.22 -21.74 13.16
C GLN A 214 13.61 -20.46 12.58
N ALA A 215 12.58 -20.63 11.75
CA ALA A 215 11.72 -19.56 11.31
C ALA A 215 10.26 -19.94 11.59
N LYS A 216 9.47 -19.00 12.11
CA LYS A 216 8.06 -19.14 12.40
C LYS A 216 7.26 -18.18 11.56
N GLU A 217 6.27 -18.74 10.86
CA GLU A 217 5.29 -17.95 10.12
C GLU A 217 4.39 -17.20 11.11
N LEU A 218 4.33 -15.89 10.94
CA LEU A 218 3.50 -14.95 11.71
C LEU A 218 2.81 -13.97 10.76
N ASP A 219 1.99 -13.07 11.29
CA ASP A 219 1.47 -11.94 10.54
C ASP A 219 2.59 -10.96 10.14
N ASP A 220 2.32 -10.14 9.14
CA ASP A 220 3.30 -9.23 8.53
C ASP A 220 3.63 -8.03 9.44
N GLY A 221 4.47 -8.26 10.45
CA GLY A 221 4.90 -7.25 11.42
C GLY A 221 3.84 -6.80 12.43
N GLY A 222 2.62 -7.31 12.33
CA GLY A 222 1.47 -6.86 13.13
C GLY A 222 1.38 -7.44 14.55
N PRO A 223 0.19 -7.40 15.18
CA PRO A 223 0.02 -7.73 16.60
C PRO A 223 0.45 -9.13 17.02
N GLY A 224 0.37 -10.13 16.13
CA GLY A 224 0.82 -11.49 16.45
C GLY A 224 2.35 -11.57 16.49
N THR A 225 3.02 -10.90 15.56
CA THR A 225 4.47 -10.74 15.51
C THR A 225 5.01 -9.98 16.72
N ILE A 226 4.39 -8.85 17.07
CA ILE A 226 4.78 -8.10 18.28
C ILE A 226 4.60 -8.96 19.54
N ARG A 227 3.49 -9.68 19.67
CA ARG A 227 3.27 -10.58 20.82
C ARG A 227 4.33 -11.67 20.91
N ALA A 228 4.68 -12.29 19.77
CA ALA A 228 5.67 -13.35 19.72
C ALA A 228 7.08 -12.89 20.12
N LEU A 229 7.44 -11.62 19.85
CA LEU A 229 8.67 -11.02 20.36
C LEU A 229 8.60 -10.85 21.89
N LEU A 230 7.49 -10.31 22.39
CA LEU A 230 7.33 -9.99 23.81
C LEU A 230 7.24 -11.21 24.73
N ASP A 231 6.62 -12.30 24.25
CA ASP A 231 6.51 -13.55 25.01
C ASP A 231 7.68 -14.52 24.78
N GLY A 232 8.63 -14.15 23.92
CA GLY A 232 9.82 -14.95 23.63
C GLY A 232 9.58 -16.15 22.70
N THR A 233 8.40 -16.26 22.08
CA THR A 233 8.13 -17.24 21.03
C THR A 233 9.10 -17.10 19.86
N VAL A 234 9.49 -15.86 19.52
CA VAL A 234 10.56 -15.54 18.56
C VAL A 234 11.51 -14.52 19.17
N GLN A 235 12.77 -14.54 18.77
CA GLN A 235 13.79 -13.61 19.30
C GLN A 235 14.06 -12.45 18.34
N VAL A 236 13.87 -12.70 17.04
CA VAL A 236 13.99 -11.69 15.98
C VAL A 236 12.71 -11.72 15.18
N ALA A 237 12.21 -10.57 14.74
CA ALA A 237 11.08 -10.54 13.82
C ALA A 237 11.18 -9.44 12.78
N LEU A 238 10.61 -9.72 11.60
CA LEU A 238 10.35 -8.69 10.60
C LEU A 238 9.18 -7.82 11.07
N VAL A 239 9.40 -6.51 11.17
CA VAL A 239 8.41 -5.49 11.56
C VAL A 239 8.54 -4.28 10.64
N TYR A 240 7.71 -3.26 10.87
CA TYR A 240 7.80 -1.98 10.19
C TYR A 240 8.19 -0.87 11.16
N GLY A 241 9.18 -0.06 10.80
CA GLY A 241 9.68 1.00 11.69
C GLY A 241 8.66 2.09 12.00
N SER A 242 7.62 2.23 11.17
CA SER A 242 6.50 3.14 11.37
C SER A 242 5.39 2.58 12.28
N ASP A 243 5.47 1.33 12.76
CA ASP A 243 4.43 0.73 13.60
C ASP A 243 4.50 1.29 15.05
N PRO A 244 3.41 1.88 15.58
CA PRO A 244 3.31 2.35 16.97
C PRO A 244 3.71 1.32 18.02
N ALA A 245 3.41 0.03 17.79
CA ALA A 245 3.69 -1.05 18.73
C ALA A 245 5.20 -1.28 18.91
N VAL A 246 6.02 -1.01 17.89
CA VAL A 246 7.48 -1.09 17.98
C VAL A 246 7.98 -0.07 19.01
N ALA A 247 7.56 1.18 18.88
CA ALA A 247 7.94 2.26 19.79
C ALA A 247 7.36 2.06 21.21
N ALA A 248 6.08 1.69 21.31
CA ALA A 248 5.39 1.50 22.58
C ALA A 248 6.05 0.40 23.44
N ASN A 249 6.58 -0.64 22.80
CA ASN A 249 7.25 -1.74 23.46
C ASN A 249 8.78 -1.60 23.53
N LYS A 250 9.33 -0.47 23.08
CA LYS A 250 10.77 -0.18 23.08
C LYS A 250 11.58 -1.30 22.41
N LEU A 251 11.06 -1.85 21.32
CA LEU A 251 11.77 -2.85 20.53
C LEU A 251 13.01 -2.21 19.90
N VAL A 252 14.10 -2.96 19.83
CA VAL A 252 15.35 -2.54 19.21
C VAL A 252 15.30 -2.92 17.75
N LEU A 253 15.26 -1.93 16.86
CA LEU A 253 15.44 -2.14 15.43
C LEU A 253 16.93 -2.32 15.14
N LEU A 254 17.29 -3.44 14.53
CA LEU A 254 18.66 -3.70 14.10
C LEU A 254 18.98 -2.83 12.88
N GLN A 255 20.10 -2.13 12.94
CA GLN A 255 20.56 -1.31 11.82
C GLN A 255 20.91 -2.19 10.62
N ASP A 256 20.33 -1.87 9.47
CA ASP A 256 20.68 -2.48 8.18
C ASP A 256 21.97 -1.87 7.61
N ASP A 257 23.10 -2.32 8.12
CA ASP A 257 24.44 -1.76 7.87
C ASP A 257 25.00 -2.03 6.47
N ARG A 258 24.34 -2.90 5.69
CA ARG A 258 24.65 -3.18 4.28
C ARG A 258 23.55 -2.75 3.31
N HIS A 259 22.58 -1.97 3.77
CA HIS A 259 21.52 -1.38 2.94
C HIS A 259 20.76 -2.41 2.10
N LEU A 260 20.32 -3.50 2.73
CA LEU A 260 19.59 -4.61 2.13
C LEU A 260 18.08 -4.35 2.04
N LEU A 261 17.53 -3.66 3.03
CA LEU A 261 16.11 -3.49 3.19
C LEU A 261 15.61 -2.43 2.22
N PRO A 262 14.45 -2.65 1.57
CA PRO A 262 13.88 -1.66 0.68
C PRO A 262 13.57 -0.37 1.43
N ALA A 263 13.72 0.76 0.74
CA ALA A 263 13.32 2.05 1.28
C ALA A 263 11.80 2.07 1.53
N ASN A 264 11.03 1.49 0.60
CA ASN A 264 9.57 1.36 0.62
C ASN A 264 8.85 2.67 0.99
N ASN A 265 9.35 3.78 0.44
CA ASN A 265 8.79 5.10 0.65
C ASN A 265 7.37 5.18 0.06
N LEU A 266 6.55 6.01 0.69
CA LEU A 266 5.20 6.26 0.22
C LEU A 266 5.23 7.07 -1.08
N LEU A 267 4.27 6.83 -1.97
CA LEU A 267 4.02 7.68 -3.15
C LEU A 267 2.52 7.74 -3.48
N PRO A 268 2.04 8.82 -4.11
CA PRO A 268 0.72 8.86 -4.70
C PRO A 268 0.68 8.08 -6.03
N LEU A 269 -0.22 7.12 -6.14
CA LEU A 269 -0.57 6.45 -7.39
C LEU A 269 -1.88 7.07 -7.91
N VAL A 270 -1.88 7.54 -9.16
CA VAL A 270 -2.95 8.38 -9.70
C VAL A 270 -3.39 7.85 -11.07
N ARG A 271 -4.71 7.88 -11.33
CA ARG A 271 -5.25 7.57 -12.66
C ARG A 271 -4.90 8.68 -13.64
N MET A 272 -4.42 8.32 -14.82
CA MET A 272 -4.00 9.29 -15.84
C MET A 272 -5.10 10.28 -16.22
N ASP A 273 -6.37 9.87 -16.18
CA ASP A 273 -7.52 10.71 -16.57
C ASP A 273 -7.74 11.92 -15.65
N VAL A 274 -7.27 11.83 -14.40
CA VAL A 274 -7.34 12.94 -13.43
C VAL A 274 -5.97 13.59 -13.19
N ALA A 275 -4.89 12.96 -13.68
CA ALA A 275 -3.54 13.40 -13.42
C ALA A 275 -3.25 14.76 -14.09
N ASN A 276 -2.85 15.74 -13.28
CA ASN A 276 -2.47 17.07 -13.75
C ASN A 276 -1.52 17.75 -12.74
N LEU A 277 -0.94 18.88 -13.12
CA LEU A 277 0.05 19.58 -12.29
C LEU A 277 -0.54 20.18 -11.00
N GLU A 278 -1.82 20.59 -11.00
CA GLU A 278 -2.50 21.08 -9.80
C GLU A 278 -2.65 19.95 -8.78
N LEU A 279 -3.20 18.80 -9.19
CA LEU A 279 -3.34 17.62 -8.36
C LEU A 279 -1.98 17.14 -7.84
N GLN A 280 -0.96 17.11 -8.70
CA GLN A 280 0.40 16.76 -8.28
C GLN A 280 0.95 17.71 -7.23
N GLY A 281 0.75 19.03 -7.40
CA GLY A 281 1.21 20.05 -6.46
C GLY A 281 0.55 19.91 -5.09
N LEU A 282 -0.76 19.72 -5.04
CA LEU A 282 -1.52 19.55 -3.80
C LEU A 282 -1.10 18.29 -3.04
N LEU A 283 -1.04 17.15 -3.74
CA LEU A 283 -0.59 15.90 -3.11
C LEU A 283 0.85 16.02 -2.62
N TYR A 284 1.72 16.68 -3.38
CA TYR A 284 3.12 16.88 -3.02
C TYR A 284 3.29 17.65 -1.70
N GLN A 285 2.44 18.64 -1.40
CA GLN A 285 2.48 19.37 -0.13
C GLN A 285 2.35 18.42 1.07
N VAL A 286 1.42 17.47 0.99
CA VAL A 286 1.27 16.41 2.01
C VAL A 286 2.42 15.41 1.91
N THR A 287 2.69 14.87 0.71
CA THR A 287 3.66 13.78 0.51
C THR A 287 5.05 14.11 1.05
N GLN A 288 5.53 15.35 0.90
CA GLN A 288 6.86 15.74 1.41
C GLN A 288 6.94 15.82 2.93
N THR A 289 5.82 15.91 3.64
CA THR A 289 5.79 15.88 5.10
C THR A 289 5.82 14.46 5.66
N ILE A 290 5.56 13.45 4.83
CA ILE A 290 5.53 12.05 5.25
C ILE A 290 6.95 11.52 5.42
N THR A 291 7.49 11.67 6.63
CA THR A 291 8.66 10.91 7.11
C THR A 291 8.18 9.67 7.87
N THR A 292 9.03 8.65 8.04
CA THR A 292 8.69 7.47 8.85
C THR A 292 8.33 7.86 10.29
N ALA A 293 9.02 8.87 10.85
CA ALA A 293 8.73 9.41 12.18
C ALA A 293 7.38 10.14 12.24
N ASN A 294 7.06 10.96 11.24
CA ASN A 294 5.78 11.67 11.21
C ASN A 294 4.60 10.70 11.00
N LEU A 295 4.79 9.67 10.18
CA LEU A 295 3.79 8.61 9.97
C LEU A 295 3.54 7.82 11.27
N LEU A 296 4.60 7.52 12.02
CA LEU A 296 4.51 6.93 13.35
C LEU A 296 3.77 7.84 14.34
N GLU A 297 4.13 9.13 14.41
CA GLU A 297 3.47 10.11 15.30
C GLU A 297 1.96 10.19 15.00
N LEU A 298 1.59 10.27 13.73
CA LEU A 298 0.19 10.36 13.31
C LEU A 298 -0.60 9.10 13.69
N GLN A 299 -0.02 7.91 13.47
CA GLN A 299 -0.64 6.66 13.89
C GLN A 299 -0.77 6.56 15.41
N GLN A 300 0.22 7.03 16.18
CA GLN A 300 0.15 7.06 17.64
C GLN A 300 -0.98 7.95 18.16
N GLN A 301 -1.13 9.15 17.58
CA GLN A 301 -2.21 10.07 17.96
C GLN A 301 -3.59 9.45 17.75
N VAL A 302 -3.81 8.81 16.60
CA VAL A 302 -5.08 8.15 16.26
C VAL A 302 -5.30 6.90 17.12
N SER A 303 -4.26 6.12 17.38
CA SER A 303 -4.36 4.94 18.25
C SER A 303 -4.71 5.31 19.70
N ALA A 304 -4.24 6.47 20.19
CA ALA A 304 -4.54 6.96 21.53
C ALA A 304 -5.97 7.52 21.65
N ALA A 305 -6.55 8.01 20.55
CA ALA A 305 -7.90 8.55 20.52
C ALA A 305 -8.57 8.23 19.16
N PRO A 306 -9.21 7.05 19.01
CA PRO A 306 -9.81 6.64 17.73
C PRO A 306 -10.87 7.61 17.19
N ASP A 307 -11.71 8.18 18.08
CA ASP A 307 -12.69 9.22 17.72
C ASP A 307 -12.03 10.58 17.39
N GLY A 308 -10.71 10.68 17.62
CA GLY A 308 -9.89 11.84 17.35
C GLY A 308 -9.30 11.87 15.94
N ARG A 309 -9.57 10.89 15.07
CA ARG A 309 -8.95 10.78 13.73
C ARG A 309 -9.04 12.08 12.92
N ALA A 310 -10.22 12.69 12.80
CA ALA A 310 -10.38 13.96 12.07
C ALA A 310 -9.52 15.09 12.67
N ARG A 311 -9.46 15.19 14.00
CA ARG A 311 -8.63 16.19 14.70
C ARG A 311 -7.14 15.92 14.55
N ALA A 312 -6.72 14.66 14.50
CA ALA A 312 -5.32 14.28 14.27
C ALA A 312 -4.89 14.67 12.85
N ILE A 313 -5.75 14.45 11.85
CA ILE A 313 -5.54 14.89 10.46
C ILE A 313 -5.41 16.42 10.39
N GLU A 314 -6.32 17.16 11.02
CA GLU A 314 -6.26 18.63 11.11
C GLU A 314 -4.98 19.11 11.77
N SER A 315 -4.69 18.61 12.97
CA SER A 315 -3.50 19.01 13.72
C SER A 315 -2.21 18.67 12.98
N TYR A 316 -2.20 17.58 12.20
CA TYR A 316 -1.06 17.20 11.38
C TYR A 316 -0.85 18.20 10.25
N LEU A 317 -1.90 18.52 9.50
CA LEU A 317 -1.83 19.48 8.40
C LEU A 317 -1.41 20.86 8.92
N ASP A 318 -2.03 21.37 9.98
CA ASP A 318 -1.67 22.67 10.58
C ASP A 318 -0.19 22.74 11.01
N LYS A 319 0.37 21.63 11.48
CA LYS A 319 1.75 21.54 11.97
C LYS A 319 2.77 21.41 10.83
N HIS A 320 2.41 20.72 9.75
CA HIS A 320 3.38 20.24 8.75
C HIS A 320 3.18 20.82 7.36
N VAL A 321 1.96 21.17 7.00
CA VAL A 321 1.59 21.78 5.71
C VAL A 321 1.28 23.25 5.98
N GLN A 322 2.13 24.17 5.49
CA GLN A 322 1.86 25.59 5.67
C GLN A 322 0.62 25.97 4.86
N THR A 323 -0.48 26.24 5.56
CA THR A 323 -1.64 26.91 4.98
C THR A 323 -1.23 28.35 4.66
N GLY A 324 -1.13 28.66 3.38
CA GLY A 324 -0.91 30.02 2.87
C GLY A 324 -2.14 30.89 3.01
#